data_AF-A0A0H2QZH9-F1
#
_entry.id   AF-A0A0H2QZH9-F1
#
_cell.length_a   1.000
_cell.length_b   1.000
_cell.length_c   1.000
_cell.angle_alpha   90.00
_cell.angle_beta   90.00
_cell.angle_gamma   90.00
#
_symmetry.space_group_name_H-M   'P 1'
#
loop_
_entity.id
_entity.type
_entity.pdbx_description
1 polymer ?
#
loop_
_entity_poly.entity_id
_entity_poly.type
_entity_poly.pdbx_seq_one_letter_code
_entity_poly.pdbx_strand_id
1 'polypeptide(L)'
;IPEWDGEPDTLATWLIKLNSLSDRSETVKTQLGQLVPTRLRKSAESWYFSLPSYYRTEIETNWYTLREAIGSYYMNRTWIDKQKYKALKASYREPNFSLEKPSEFYIRKTQLLALVLDLSASQIIMEVMNSAPSGWTSILTTHLYNDVIEFQAALKFHEDALMRV
;
A
#
# COMPACT_ATOMS: atom_id res chain seq x y z
N ILE A 1 7.40 8.43 13.29
CA ILE A 1 7.82 8.07 11.92
C ILE A 1 7.93 6.55 11.86
N PRO A 2 7.20 5.87 10.95
CA PRO A 2 7.21 4.41 10.83
C PRO A 2 8.60 3.88 10.44
N GLU A 3 8.96 2.69 10.93
CA GLU A 3 10.19 2.00 10.52
C GLU A 3 9.96 1.18 9.25
N TRP A 4 11.02 0.93 8.51
CA TRP A 4 11.03 0.00 7.37
C TRP A 4 12.35 -0.76 7.32
N ASP A 5 12.27 -2.06 7.07
CA ASP A 5 13.40 -2.97 7.16
C ASP A 5 13.97 -3.37 5.81
N GLY A 6 13.47 -2.78 4.73
CA GLY A 6 13.89 -3.09 3.36
C GLY A 6 13.08 -4.19 2.70
N GLU A 7 12.04 -4.72 3.37
CA GLU A 7 11.13 -5.69 2.79
C GLU A 7 10.32 -5.04 1.65
N PRO A 8 10.52 -5.47 0.39
CA PRO A 8 9.88 -4.82 -0.76
C PRO A 8 8.34 -4.92 -0.73
N ASP A 9 7.77 -5.94 -0.08
CA ASP A 9 6.32 -6.11 0.04
C ASP A 9 5.66 -5.13 1.02
N THR A 10 6.43 -4.51 1.94
CA THR A 10 5.91 -3.54 2.92
C THR A 10 6.23 -2.09 2.56
N LEU A 11 7.08 -1.88 1.54
CA LEU A 11 7.53 -0.56 1.07
C LEU A 11 6.35 0.36 0.72
N ALA A 12 5.34 -0.17 0.03
CA ALA A 12 4.11 0.51 -0.35
C ALA A 12 3.42 1.23 0.79
N THR A 13 3.01 0.43 1.77
CA THR A 13 2.26 0.86 2.94
C THR A 13 3.10 1.80 3.80
N TRP A 14 4.41 1.59 3.84
CA TRP A 14 5.34 2.50 4.50
C TRP A 14 5.42 3.87 3.80
N LEU A 15 5.51 3.91 2.47
CA LEU A 15 5.53 5.15 1.68
C LEU A 15 4.22 5.94 1.82
N ILE A 16 3.06 5.28 1.76
CA ILE A 16 1.75 5.96 1.92
C ILE A 16 1.68 6.67 3.27
N LYS A 17 2.13 6.01 4.36
CA LYS A 17 2.18 6.61 5.70
C LYS A 17 3.08 7.84 5.74
N LEU A 18 4.23 7.81 5.08
CA LEU A 18 5.16 8.93 5.05
C LEU A 18 4.69 10.09 4.16
N ASN A 19 4.08 9.80 3.01
CA ASN A 19 3.43 10.80 2.16
C ASN A 19 2.33 11.55 2.94
N SER A 20 1.47 10.81 3.65
CA SER A 20 0.44 11.43 4.50
C SER A 20 1.02 12.31 5.62
N LEU A 21 2.22 11.99 6.13
CA LEU A 21 2.91 12.86 7.08
C LEU A 21 3.50 14.08 6.39
N SER A 22 4.09 13.95 5.20
CA SER A 22 4.70 15.06 4.48
C SER A 22 3.68 16.11 4.03
N ASP A 23 2.45 15.69 3.75
CA ASP A 23 1.38 16.60 3.29
C ASP A 23 0.88 17.55 4.38
N ARG A 24 1.27 17.33 5.64
CA ARG A 24 0.83 18.16 6.78
C ARG A 24 1.40 19.57 6.76
N SER A 25 2.67 19.72 6.37
CA SER A 25 3.32 21.03 6.21
C SER A 25 4.67 20.90 5.53
N GLU A 26 5.13 22.01 4.94
CA GLU A 26 6.47 22.12 4.36
C GLU A 26 7.58 21.77 5.37
N THR A 27 7.42 22.21 6.62
CA THR A 27 8.36 21.91 7.70
C THR A 27 8.44 20.41 7.99
N VAL A 28 7.30 19.72 8.07
CA VAL A 28 7.28 18.26 8.30
C VAL A 28 7.93 17.55 7.12
N LYS A 29 7.63 17.97 5.88
CA LYS A 29 8.24 17.42 4.67
C LYS A 29 9.78 17.51 4.70
N THR A 30 10.33 18.65 5.10
CA THR A 30 11.80 18.82 5.23
C THR A 30 12.36 17.94 6.35
N GLN A 31 11.75 17.95 7.53
CA GLN A 31 12.21 17.15 8.67
C GLN A 31 12.19 15.65 8.39
N LEU A 32 11.21 15.16 7.63
CA LEU A 32 11.15 13.77 7.22
C LEU A 32 12.35 13.34 6.39
N GLY A 33 12.92 14.21 5.55
CA GLY A 33 14.13 13.93 4.79
C GLY A 33 15.31 13.55 5.69
N GLN A 34 15.44 14.22 6.84
CA GLN A 34 16.52 14.00 7.81
C GLN A 34 16.23 12.86 8.80
N LEU A 35 14.96 12.67 9.16
CA LEU A 35 14.58 11.73 10.23
C LEU A 35 14.30 10.32 9.73
N VAL A 36 13.80 10.15 8.50
CA VAL A 36 13.49 8.82 7.95
C VAL A 36 14.71 7.88 7.92
N PRO A 37 15.93 8.32 7.55
CA PRO A 37 17.10 7.44 7.57
C PRO A 37 17.36 6.76 8.92
N THR A 38 17.08 7.46 10.03
CA THR A 38 17.24 6.92 11.40
C THR A 38 16.23 5.83 11.76
N ARG A 39 15.19 5.65 10.93
CA ARG A 39 14.10 4.69 11.08
C ARG A 39 14.19 3.53 10.09
N LEU A 40 15.22 3.53 9.23
CA LEU A 40 15.55 2.36 8.42
C LEU A 40 16.16 1.27 9.29
N ARG A 41 15.93 0.02 8.91
CA ARG A 41 16.43 -1.18 9.60
C ARG A 41 16.98 -2.18 8.58
N LYS A 42 17.78 -3.15 9.05
CA LYS A 42 18.26 -4.30 8.26
C LYS A 42 18.82 -3.90 6.88
N SER A 43 18.25 -4.40 5.79
CA SER A 43 18.75 -4.17 4.44
C SER A 43 18.53 -2.72 3.99
N ALA A 44 17.44 -2.07 4.42
CA ALA A 44 17.23 -0.65 4.13
C ALA A 44 18.30 0.25 4.77
N GLU A 45 18.65 -0.03 6.03
CA GLU A 45 19.72 0.68 6.72
C GLU A 45 21.07 0.44 6.06
N SER A 46 21.37 -0.84 5.75
CA SER A 46 22.61 -1.24 5.09
C SER A 46 22.77 -0.55 3.73
N TRP A 47 21.70 -0.49 2.93
CA TRP A 47 21.67 0.23 1.67
C TRP A 47 21.98 1.72 1.87
N TYR A 48 21.27 2.39 2.78
CA TYR A 48 21.44 3.82 2.99
C TYR A 48 22.87 4.15 3.43
N PHE A 49 23.47 3.40 4.36
CA PHE A 49 24.86 3.63 4.79
C PHE A 49 25.93 3.18 3.78
N SER A 50 25.55 2.43 2.74
CA SER A 50 26.44 2.17 1.60
C SER A 50 26.60 3.39 0.67
N LEU A 51 25.70 4.37 0.77
CA LEU A 51 25.71 5.57 -0.08
C LEU A 51 26.80 6.56 0.35
N PRO A 52 27.48 7.23 -0.61
CA PRO A 52 28.43 8.29 -0.31
C PRO A 52 27.82 9.41 0.53
N SER A 53 28.60 10.02 1.41
CA SER A 53 28.12 11.07 2.32
C SER A 53 27.50 12.26 1.56
N TYR A 54 28.08 12.68 0.43
CA TYR A 54 27.55 13.81 -0.33
C TYR A 54 26.15 13.51 -0.89
N TYR A 55 25.92 12.28 -1.35
CA TYR A 55 24.64 11.86 -1.89
C TYR A 55 23.59 11.71 -0.79
N ARG A 56 23.99 11.24 0.40
CA ARG A 56 23.11 11.22 1.58
C ARG A 56 22.63 12.64 1.95
N THR A 57 23.54 13.61 2.00
CA THR A 57 23.17 15.02 2.24
C THR A 57 22.19 15.54 1.18
N GLU A 58 22.38 15.18 -0.09
CA GLU A 58 21.49 15.58 -1.19
C GLU A 58 20.07 15.02 -1.02
N ILE A 59 19.95 13.70 -0.80
CA ILE A 59 18.65 13.03 -0.71
C ILE A 59 17.91 13.38 0.59
N GLU A 60 18.61 13.78 1.65
CA GLU A 60 18.03 14.21 2.94
C GLU A 60 17.40 15.61 2.91
N THR A 61 17.47 16.33 1.79
CA THR A 61 16.90 17.69 1.64
C THR A 61 15.44 17.76 2.07
N ASN A 62 14.61 16.81 1.64
CA ASN A 62 13.24 16.65 2.10
C ASN A 62 12.73 15.23 1.81
N TRP A 63 11.49 14.94 2.22
CA TRP A 63 10.88 13.64 2.00
C TRP A 63 10.84 13.20 0.52
N TYR A 64 10.56 14.11 -0.41
CA TYR A 64 10.45 13.74 -1.83
C TYR A 64 11.79 13.38 -2.44
N THR A 65 12.87 14.11 -2.13
CA THR A 65 14.21 13.75 -2.60
C THR A 65 14.65 12.38 -2.08
N LEU A 66 14.37 12.09 -0.80
CA LEU A 66 14.66 10.79 -0.20
C LEU A 66 13.81 9.67 -0.82
N ARG A 67 12.51 9.94 -1.01
CA ARG A 67 11.57 9.01 -1.63
C ARG A 67 12.00 8.63 -3.06
N GLU A 68 12.44 9.60 -3.86
CA GLU A 68 12.92 9.36 -5.22
C GLU A 68 14.16 8.44 -5.22
N ALA A 69 15.09 8.63 -4.29
CA ALA A 69 16.26 7.76 -4.14
C ALA A 69 15.88 6.33 -3.72
N ILE A 70 14.94 6.19 -2.77
CA ILE A 70 14.38 4.89 -2.36
C ILE A 70 13.68 4.21 -3.55
N GLY A 71 12.83 4.96 -4.27
CA GLY A 71 12.11 4.46 -5.44
C GLY A 71 13.06 3.98 -6.54
N SER A 72 14.08 4.78 -6.85
CA SER A 72 15.07 4.44 -7.88
C SER A 72 15.84 3.15 -7.58
N TYR A 73 16.09 2.85 -6.30
CA TYR A 73 16.80 1.64 -5.90
C TYR A 73 15.87 0.42 -5.75
N TYR A 74 14.76 0.57 -5.02
CA TYR A 74 13.89 -0.54 -4.63
C TYR A 74 12.76 -0.83 -5.62
N MET A 75 12.31 0.16 -6.38
CA MET A 75 11.17 0.06 -7.30
C MET A 75 11.60 -0.05 -8.77
N ASN A 76 12.58 -0.92 -9.03
CA ASN A 76 12.96 -1.22 -10.41
C ASN A 76 11.80 -1.90 -11.19
N ARG A 77 11.93 -1.97 -12.51
CA ARG A 77 10.90 -2.55 -13.39
C ARG A 77 10.46 -3.96 -12.96
N THR A 78 11.40 -4.82 -12.59
CA THR A 78 11.11 -6.17 -12.10
C THR A 78 10.26 -6.15 -10.83
N TRP A 79 10.54 -5.22 -9.91
CA TRP A 79 9.74 -5.05 -8.71
C TRP A 79 8.32 -4.57 -9.06
N ILE A 80 8.18 -3.57 -9.94
CA ILE A 80 6.87 -3.05 -10.38
C ILE A 80 6.03 -4.17 -11.01
N ASP A 81 6.62 -4.97 -11.89
CA ASP A 81 5.93 -6.06 -12.58
C ASP A 81 5.48 -7.15 -11.58
N LYS A 82 6.31 -7.50 -10.61
CA LYS A 82 5.96 -8.43 -9.53
C LYS A 82 4.83 -7.90 -8.65
N GLN A 83 4.88 -6.64 -8.26
CA GLN A 83 3.84 -6.04 -7.43
C GLN A 83 2.52 -5.89 -8.19
N LYS A 84 2.55 -5.54 -9.48
CA LYS A 84 1.36 -5.57 -10.35
C LYS A 84 0.75 -6.95 -10.43
N TYR A 85 1.56 -7.98 -10.65
CA TYR A 85 1.09 -9.36 -10.68
C TYR A 85 0.45 -9.75 -9.33
N LYS A 86 1.12 -9.45 -8.21
CA LYS A 86 0.61 -9.74 -6.86
C LYS A 86 -0.71 -9.02 -6.58
N ALA A 87 -0.80 -7.73 -6.90
CA ALA A 87 -2.00 -6.92 -6.70
C ALA A 87 -3.19 -7.46 -7.50
N LEU A 88 -2.98 -7.79 -8.78
CA LEU A 88 -4.04 -8.31 -9.65
C LEU A 88 -4.45 -9.74 -9.26
N LYS A 89 -3.51 -10.60 -8.85
CA LYS A 89 -3.79 -12.00 -8.48
C LYS A 89 -4.28 -12.21 -7.06
N ALA A 90 -4.09 -11.23 -6.16
CA ALA A 90 -4.53 -11.33 -4.78
C ALA A 90 -6.04 -11.63 -4.71
N SER A 91 -6.39 -12.71 -4.03
CA SER A 91 -7.79 -13.18 -3.91
C SER A 91 -8.19 -13.37 -2.46
N TYR A 92 -9.50 -13.36 -2.21
CA TYR A 92 -10.06 -13.55 -0.87
C TYR A 92 -9.64 -14.91 -0.32
N ARG A 93 -9.07 -14.92 0.89
CA ARG A 93 -8.61 -16.14 1.59
C ARG A 93 -7.66 -17.03 0.79
N GLU A 94 -6.75 -16.42 0.04
CA GLU A 94 -5.62 -17.14 -0.55
C GLU A 94 -4.74 -17.81 0.54
N PRO A 95 -3.83 -18.75 0.21
CA PRO A 95 -3.21 -19.66 1.19
C PRO A 95 -2.61 -19.03 2.47
N ASN A 96 -2.06 -17.81 2.40
CA ASN A 96 -1.48 -17.10 3.54
C ASN A 96 -2.47 -16.20 4.30
N PHE A 97 -3.72 -16.14 3.84
CA PHE A 97 -4.79 -15.28 4.33
C PHE A 97 -6.08 -16.09 4.56
N SER A 98 -5.99 -17.39 4.84
CA SER A 98 -7.13 -18.31 4.90
C SER A 98 -8.22 -17.93 5.91
N LEU A 99 -7.88 -17.17 6.96
CA LEU A 99 -8.80 -16.68 7.99
C LEU A 99 -9.25 -15.23 7.79
N GLU A 100 -8.84 -14.61 6.67
CA GLU A 100 -9.14 -13.22 6.36
C GLU A 100 -10.64 -12.98 6.26
N LYS A 101 -11.08 -11.89 6.90
CA LYS A 101 -12.47 -11.40 6.82
C LYS A 101 -12.69 -10.54 5.58
N PRO A 102 -13.94 -10.40 5.09
CA PRO A 102 -14.26 -9.54 3.96
C PRO A 102 -13.70 -8.12 4.04
N SER A 103 -13.79 -7.49 5.22
CA SER A 103 -13.26 -6.13 5.42
C SER A 103 -11.73 -6.09 5.42
N GLU A 104 -11.07 -7.12 5.95
CA GLU A 104 -9.60 -7.26 5.95
C GLU A 104 -9.08 -7.50 4.52
N PHE A 105 -9.77 -8.32 3.74
CA PHE A 105 -9.47 -8.55 2.33
C PHE A 105 -9.54 -7.28 1.51
N TYR A 106 -10.60 -6.49 1.69
CA TYR A 106 -10.72 -5.19 1.05
C TYR A 106 -9.52 -4.29 1.39
N ILE A 107 -9.14 -4.19 2.67
CA ILE A 107 -7.98 -3.38 3.10
C ILE A 107 -6.69 -3.88 2.43
N ARG A 108 -6.45 -5.19 2.42
CA ARG A 108 -5.24 -5.77 1.81
C ARG A 108 -5.21 -5.55 0.30
N LYS A 109 -6.30 -5.87 -0.40
CA LYS A 109 -6.40 -5.75 -1.86
C LYS A 109 -6.24 -4.29 -2.31
N THR A 110 -6.88 -3.35 -1.62
CA THR A 110 -6.76 -1.92 -1.95
C THR A 110 -5.36 -1.38 -1.70
N GLN A 111 -4.67 -1.80 -0.63
CA GLN A 111 -3.28 -1.44 -0.40
C GLN A 111 -2.34 -1.95 -1.51
N LEU A 112 -2.56 -3.17 -2.00
CA LEU A 112 -1.79 -3.71 -3.12
C LEU A 112 -2.07 -2.97 -4.43
N LEU A 113 -3.33 -2.64 -4.71
CA LEU A 113 -3.70 -1.90 -5.93
C LEU A 113 -3.13 -0.48 -5.94
N ALA A 114 -3.28 0.25 -4.82
CA ALA A 114 -2.81 1.64 -4.69
C ALA A 114 -1.28 1.79 -4.82
N LEU A 115 -0.53 0.69 -4.69
CA LEU A 115 0.92 0.70 -4.87
C LEU A 115 1.34 0.88 -6.33
N VAL A 116 0.55 0.34 -7.25
CA VAL A 116 0.99 0.11 -8.65
C VAL A 116 0.01 0.63 -9.69
N LEU A 117 -1.19 1.03 -9.28
CA LEU A 117 -2.27 1.48 -10.16
C LEU A 117 -2.94 2.74 -9.58
N ASP A 118 -3.31 3.64 -10.49
CA ASP A 118 -4.19 4.77 -10.21
C ASP A 118 -5.60 4.38 -10.69
N LEU A 119 -6.47 3.99 -9.75
CA LEU A 119 -7.79 3.45 -10.03
C LEU A 119 -8.88 4.35 -9.44
N SER A 120 -9.96 4.53 -10.19
CA SER A 120 -11.19 5.15 -9.68
C SER A 120 -11.84 4.28 -8.60
N ALA A 121 -12.75 4.86 -7.82
CA ALA A 121 -13.54 4.11 -6.84
C ALA A 121 -14.27 2.90 -7.46
N SER A 122 -14.89 3.09 -8.63
CA SER A 122 -15.60 2.01 -9.33
C SER A 122 -14.65 0.90 -9.81
N GLN A 123 -13.45 1.25 -10.28
CA GLN A 123 -12.42 0.29 -10.65
C GLN A 123 -11.92 -0.49 -9.44
N ILE A 124 -11.71 0.17 -8.29
CA ILE A 124 -11.32 -0.49 -7.04
C ILE A 124 -12.39 -1.50 -6.60
N ILE A 125 -13.66 -1.09 -6.57
CA ILE A 125 -14.78 -1.97 -6.20
C ILE A 125 -14.83 -3.18 -7.14
N MET A 126 -14.70 -2.96 -8.44
CA MET A 126 -14.69 -4.03 -9.44
C MET A 126 -13.53 -5.01 -9.24
N GLU A 127 -12.31 -4.53 -9.02
CA GLU A 127 -11.13 -5.38 -8.78
C GLU A 127 -11.27 -6.23 -7.50
N VAL A 128 -11.86 -5.65 -6.45
CA VAL A 128 -12.16 -6.38 -5.20
C VAL A 128 -13.21 -7.47 -5.46
N MET A 129 -14.32 -7.13 -6.13
CA MET A 129 -15.41 -8.08 -6.40
C MET A 129 -15.01 -9.20 -7.36
N ASN A 130 -14.17 -8.92 -8.37
CA ASN A 130 -13.63 -9.92 -9.30
C ASN A 130 -12.76 -10.98 -8.60
N SER A 131 -12.19 -10.62 -7.45
CA SER A 131 -11.29 -11.47 -6.66
C SER A 131 -11.96 -12.02 -5.39
N ALA A 132 -13.28 -11.81 -5.25
CA ALA A 132 -14.11 -12.27 -4.16
C ALA A 132 -14.98 -13.46 -4.58
N PRO A 133 -15.54 -14.23 -3.61
CA PRO A 133 -16.51 -15.29 -3.92
C PRO A 133 -17.71 -14.74 -4.70
N SER A 134 -18.16 -15.45 -5.73
CA SER A 134 -19.29 -15.04 -6.56
C SER A 134 -20.57 -14.80 -5.75
N GLY A 135 -20.75 -15.54 -4.66
CA GLY A 135 -21.87 -15.38 -3.74
C GLY A 135 -21.99 -14.00 -3.09
N TRP A 136 -20.92 -13.22 -3.01
CA TRP A 136 -20.97 -11.84 -2.49
C TRP A 136 -21.86 -10.92 -3.33
N THR A 137 -21.99 -11.17 -4.64
CA THR A 137 -22.86 -10.40 -5.54
C THR A 137 -24.35 -10.49 -5.17
N SER A 138 -24.75 -11.51 -4.40
CA SER A 138 -26.12 -11.66 -3.90
C SER A 138 -26.41 -10.80 -2.66
N ILE A 139 -25.37 -10.34 -1.97
CA ILE A 139 -25.46 -9.57 -0.71
C ILE A 139 -25.07 -8.11 -0.96
N LEU A 140 -24.06 -7.86 -1.79
CA LEU A 140 -23.52 -6.55 -2.07
C LEU A 140 -24.04 -6.02 -3.41
N THR A 141 -24.73 -4.89 -3.34
CA THR A 141 -25.27 -4.21 -4.52
C THR A 141 -24.29 -3.14 -5.01
N THR A 142 -23.21 -3.57 -5.65
CA THR A 142 -22.02 -2.72 -5.91
C THR A 142 -22.28 -1.48 -6.76
N HIS A 143 -23.28 -1.50 -7.64
CA HIS A 143 -23.67 -0.35 -8.47
C HIS A 143 -24.35 0.78 -7.69
N LEU A 144 -24.75 0.54 -6.44
CA LEU A 144 -25.36 1.56 -5.57
C LEU A 144 -24.33 2.32 -4.73
N TYR A 145 -23.07 1.89 -4.70
CA TYR A 145 -22.02 2.56 -3.94
C TYR A 145 -21.37 3.66 -4.78
N ASN A 146 -21.42 4.89 -4.28
CA ASN A 146 -20.87 6.07 -4.94
C ASN A 146 -19.35 6.17 -4.77
N ASP A 147 -18.84 5.66 -3.66
CA ASP A 147 -17.42 5.67 -3.35
C ASP A 147 -16.97 4.40 -2.61
N VAL A 148 -15.67 4.34 -2.35
CA VAL A 148 -15.03 3.22 -1.66
C VAL A 148 -15.37 3.16 -0.17
N ILE A 149 -15.82 4.26 0.44
CA ILE A 149 -16.16 4.35 1.87
C ILE A 149 -17.49 3.64 2.11
N GLU A 150 -18.51 3.93 1.28
CA GLU A 150 -19.80 3.24 1.31
C GLU A 150 -19.63 1.73 1.10
N PHE A 151 -18.81 1.34 0.12
CA PHE A 151 -18.52 -0.07 -0.13
C PHE A 151 -17.82 -0.74 1.07
N GLN A 152 -16.81 -0.09 1.66
CA GLN A 152 -16.12 -0.61 2.83
C GLN A 152 -17.06 -0.75 4.04
N ALA A 153 -17.96 0.21 4.25
CA ALA A 153 -18.97 0.15 5.29
C ALA A 153 -19.95 -1.00 5.06
N ALA A 154 -20.39 -1.23 3.83
CA ALA A 154 -21.27 -2.34 3.47
C ALA A 154 -20.59 -3.71 3.69
N LEU A 155 -19.31 -3.85 3.29
CA LEU A 155 -18.52 -5.05 3.58
C LEU A 155 -18.45 -5.34 5.07
N LYS A 156 -18.26 -4.30 5.90
CA LYS A 156 -18.19 -4.46 7.35
C LYS A 156 -19.56 -4.81 7.95
N PHE A 157 -20.62 -4.16 7.49
CA PHE A 157 -21.98 -4.40 7.97
C PHE A 157 -22.47 -5.82 7.64
N HIS A 158 -22.15 -6.33 6.45
CA HIS A 158 -22.55 -7.67 6.01
C HIS A 158 -21.49 -8.75 6.26
N GLU A 159 -20.46 -8.48 7.07
CA GLU A 159 -19.28 -9.35 7.23
C GLU A 159 -19.66 -10.79 7.58
N ASP A 160 -20.54 -11.01 8.56
CA ASP A 160 -20.97 -12.35 8.96
C ASP A 160 -21.74 -13.11 7.88
N ALA A 161 -22.50 -12.41 7.04
CA ALA A 161 -23.24 -13.02 5.94
C ALA A 161 -22.27 -13.40 4.81
N LEU A 162 -21.34 -12.50 4.46
CA LEU A 162 -20.32 -12.70 3.43
C LEU A 162 -19.34 -13.83 3.76
N MET A 163 -19.14 -14.12 5.06
CA MET A 163 -18.30 -15.22 5.53
C MET A 163 -18.94 -16.60 5.36
N ARG A 164 -20.26 -16.68 5.12
CA ARG A 164 -21.04 -17.93 5.03
C ARG A 164 -21.31 -18.39 3.60
N VAL A 165 -20.93 -17.59 2.60
CA VAL A 165 -21.17 -17.86 1.17
C VAL A 165 -19.96 -18.50 0.51
#